data_AF-A0A537WDZ2-F1
#
_entry.id   AF-A0A537WDZ2-F1
#
_cell.length_a   1.000
_cell.length_b   1.000
_cell.length_c   1.000
_cell.angle_alpha   90.00
_cell.angle_beta   90.00
_cell.angle_gamma   90.00
#
_symmetry.space_group_name_H-M   'P 1'
#
loop_
_entity.id
_entity.type
_entity.pdbx_description
1 polymer ?
#
loop_
_entity_poly.entity_id
_entity_poly.type
_entity_poly.pdbx_seq_one_letter_code
_entity_poly.pdbx_strand_id
1 'polypeptide(L)'
;RIVGGVGAWHAEDPVWSPDGTLIAFVGNPSTPDYSPDDAVYVTRPDGSGIERLSNRDLDTYGVAGDIAWQPLLASESPTSTISPSISDPIQIESSPGAVSGVEYGFGSMWVSSFDKSQTGWITRLDTTTGEKVARISTGDVFPTWEIGGGGLTVGNGSLWLAGAAAAPGEVGGVHAFLLRIDPDTNAVVARIDLGTGSGADVVVDDSGVWALSLSVADDGTTAMLVTRVDASSNAVVATIPLDATYGHYIFAVQGSIVAQTNVVRQDTVAGTVLHIIDAATNTVETSVPLGTYAWPTADKTHLWALDGRTILSIDPATGRRGRRRRGRRVVPRSVPSGSPQPIRSGHRRGRRLGRARSRLDADRDGGGAREPLGPELRGDGHAGRLELNGPYTIRP
;
A
#
# COMPACT_ATOMS: atom_id res chain seq x y z
N ARG A 1 21.39 49.91 -3.20
CA ARG A 1 21.66 51.22 -2.56
C ARG A 1 21.20 51.05 -1.13
N ILE A 2 22.10 51.13 -0.13
CA ILE A 2 21.69 51.12 1.28
C ILE A 2 20.74 52.32 1.43
N VAL A 3 19.57 52.10 2.02
CA VAL A 3 18.58 53.15 2.27
C VAL A 3 19.28 54.22 3.12
N GLY A 4 19.34 55.41 2.56
CA GLY A 4 20.27 56.48 2.90
C GLY A 4 20.25 57.49 1.77
N GLY A 5 19.03 57.83 1.34
CA GLY A 5 18.71 58.86 0.37
C GLY A 5 18.11 60.03 1.14
N VAL A 6 18.53 61.24 0.79
CA VAL A 6 18.27 62.53 1.44
C VAL A 6 16.89 62.58 2.13
N GLY A 7 16.88 62.67 3.47
CA GLY A 7 15.65 62.83 4.27
C GLY A 7 15.23 61.66 5.16
N ALA A 8 16.10 60.68 5.43
CA ALA A 8 15.92 59.73 6.52
C ALA A 8 17.26 59.60 7.27
N TRP A 9 17.36 60.28 8.40
CA TRP A 9 18.66 60.51 9.04
C TRP A 9 18.92 59.63 10.27
N HIS A 10 17.89 59.04 10.89
CA HIS A 10 18.00 57.97 11.88
C HIS A 10 17.00 56.84 11.59
N ALA A 11 17.48 55.60 11.40
CA ALA A 11 16.66 54.41 11.21
C ALA A 11 17.38 53.15 11.74
N GLU A 12 16.68 52.34 12.53
CA GLU A 12 17.15 51.10 13.14
C GLU A 12 16.13 49.96 12.97
N ASP A 13 16.62 48.72 13.13
CA ASP A 13 15.84 47.48 13.10
C ASP A 13 14.89 47.28 11.89
N PRO A 14 15.38 47.37 10.64
CA PRO A 14 14.52 47.18 9.48
C PRO A 14 14.07 45.73 9.33
N VAL A 15 12.75 45.51 9.18
CA VAL A 15 12.16 44.19 8.95
C VAL A 15 11.21 44.18 7.74
N TRP A 16 11.39 43.17 6.91
CA TRP A 16 10.59 42.97 5.70
C TRP A 16 9.22 42.39 6.02
N SER A 17 8.18 42.88 5.33
CA SER A 17 6.88 42.23 5.33
C SER A 17 6.96 40.82 4.70
N PRO A 18 6.11 39.86 5.10
CA PRO A 18 6.19 38.47 4.61
C PRO A 18 5.98 38.35 3.08
N ASP A 19 5.26 39.28 2.48
CA ASP A 19 5.02 39.39 1.05
C ASP A 19 6.13 40.17 0.30
N GLY A 20 7.12 40.72 1.03
CA GLY A 20 8.26 41.46 0.47
C GLY A 20 7.90 42.84 -0.09
N THR A 21 6.71 43.36 0.16
CA THR A 21 6.25 44.63 -0.42
C THR A 21 6.61 45.86 0.41
N LEU A 22 6.95 45.69 1.69
CA LEU A 22 7.24 46.76 2.64
C LEU A 22 8.44 46.43 3.55
N ILE A 23 9.06 47.48 4.07
CA ILE A 23 10.08 47.45 5.12
C ILE A 23 9.58 48.32 6.29
N ALA A 24 9.41 47.73 7.47
CA ALA A 24 9.17 48.48 8.71
C ALA A 24 10.51 48.80 9.39
N PHE A 25 10.62 49.95 10.04
CA PHE A 25 11.82 50.37 10.79
C PHE A 25 11.44 51.29 11.96
N VAL A 26 12.28 51.36 12.99
CA VAL A 26 12.20 52.37 14.04
C VAL A 26 13.06 53.56 13.65
N GLY A 27 12.60 54.78 13.91
CA GLY A 27 13.48 55.96 13.84
C GLY A 27 12.69 57.24 13.69
N ASN A 28 13.39 58.30 13.26
CA ASN A 28 12.79 59.57 12.89
C ASN A 28 13.40 60.07 11.58
N PRO A 29 12.68 59.94 10.46
CA PRO A 29 13.21 60.39 9.17
C PRO A 29 13.40 61.91 9.11
N SER A 30 12.76 62.69 9.99
CA SER A 30 12.78 64.15 9.96
C SER A 30 13.93 64.79 10.76
N THR A 31 14.69 64.05 11.56
CA THR A 31 15.75 64.60 12.42
C THR A 31 17.08 63.84 12.28
N PRO A 32 18.24 64.53 12.29
CA PRO A 32 19.55 63.93 12.06
C PRO A 32 20.05 62.99 13.16
N ASP A 33 19.58 63.17 14.39
CA ASP A 33 20.06 62.43 15.57
C ASP A 33 18.93 61.67 16.26
N TYR A 34 19.31 60.73 17.13
CA TYR A 34 18.41 59.98 18.00
C TYR A 34 17.45 60.94 18.71
N SER A 35 16.15 60.77 18.48
CA SER A 35 15.11 61.62 19.02
C SER A 35 14.24 60.85 20.00
N PRO A 36 13.78 61.46 21.11
CA PRO A 36 12.70 60.88 21.91
C PRO A 36 11.40 60.68 21.11
N ASP A 37 11.28 61.30 19.94
CA ASP A 37 10.14 61.18 19.02
C ASP A 37 10.23 60.00 18.03
N ASP A 38 11.22 59.10 18.20
CA ASP A 38 11.36 57.91 17.35
C ASP A 38 10.09 57.06 17.35
N ALA A 39 9.70 56.62 16.17
CA ALA A 39 8.42 55.97 15.90
C ALA A 39 8.62 54.80 14.94
N VAL A 40 7.59 53.94 14.84
CA VAL A 40 7.57 52.89 13.83
C VAL A 40 7.11 53.50 12.51
N TYR A 41 7.91 53.30 11.46
CA TYR A 41 7.60 53.68 10.09
C TYR A 41 7.61 52.47 9.18
N VAL A 42 6.90 52.57 8.05
CA VAL A 42 7.02 51.66 6.92
C VAL A 42 7.44 52.41 5.67
N THR A 43 8.15 51.73 4.78
CA THR A 43 8.53 52.25 3.46
C THR A 43 8.52 51.14 2.42
N ARG A 44 8.42 51.51 1.15
CA ARG A 44 8.61 50.57 0.04
C ARG A 44 10.11 50.26 -0.15
N PRO A 45 10.46 49.14 -0.79
CA PRO A 45 11.85 48.75 -1.07
C PRO A 45 12.68 49.77 -1.84
N ASP A 46 12.02 50.64 -2.61
CA ASP A 46 12.67 51.72 -3.37
C ASP A 46 12.91 52.99 -2.54
N GLY A 47 12.50 53.00 -1.27
CA GLY A 47 12.62 54.11 -0.32
C GLY A 47 11.48 55.12 -0.40
N SER A 48 10.48 54.91 -1.26
CA SER A 48 9.31 55.78 -1.40
C SER A 48 8.18 55.42 -0.42
N GLY A 49 7.30 56.40 -0.16
CA GLY A 49 6.09 56.16 0.61
C GLY A 49 6.34 55.86 2.09
N ILE A 50 7.26 56.61 2.71
CA ILE A 50 7.51 56.54 4.15
C ILE A 50 6.24 56.99 4.89
N GLU A 51 5.69 56.11 5.72
CA GLU A 51 4.47 56.34 6.50
C GLU A 51 4.70 55.96 7.97
N ARG A 52 4.22 56.79 8.90
CA ARG A 52 4.30 56.55 10.34
C ARG A 52 3.14 55.66 10.77
N LEU A 53 3.42 54.58 11.49
CA LEU A 53 2.41 53.67 12.03
C LEU A 53 2.02 53.95 13.49
N SER A 54 2.87 54.62 14.27
CA SER A 54 2.58 54.91 15.69
C SER A 54 1.81 56.22 15.88
N ASN A 55 0.82 56.23 16.79
CA ASN A 55 0.12 57.45 17.19
C ASN A 55 1.00 58.35 18.09
N ARG A 56 0.70 59.66 18.13
CA ARG A 56 1.49 60.68 18.84
C ARG A 56 1.33 60.69 20.36
N ASP A 57 0.33 60.01 20.93
CA ASP A 57 -0.06 60.14 22.35
C ASP A 57 0.73 59.26 23.33
N LEU A 58 1.95 58.85 22.97
CA LEU A 58 2.84 58.11 23.87
C LEU A 58 3.90 59.07 24.40
N ASP A 59 3.62 59.71 25.53
CA ASP A 59 4.50 60.65 26.25
C ASP A 59 5.74 59.98 26.91
N THR A 60 6.26 58.90 26.33
CA THR A 60 7.30 58.07 26.94
C THR A 60 8.26 57.52 25.89
N TYR A 61 9.49 58.03 25.94
CA TYR A 61 10.77 57.48 25.47
C TYR A 61 10.73 56.23 24.56
N GLY A 62 11.07 56.41 23.27
CA GLY A 62 11.75 55.46 22.38
C GLY A 62 11.11 54.07 22.21
N VAL A 63 10.65 53.75 20.99
CA VAL A 63 10.28 52.37 20.63
C VAL A 63 11.54 51.51 20.63
N ALA A 64 11.80 50.77 21.72
CA ALA A 64 12.97 49.90 21.81
C ALA A 64 12.70 48.52 21.19
N GLY A 65 13.46 48.18 20.13
CA GLY A 65 14.00 46.86 19.78
C GLY A 65 13.04 45.74 19.34
N ASP A 66 13.27 45.22 18.13
CA ASP A 66 12.63 44.04 17.50
C ASP A 66 11.17 44.20 17.05
N ILE A 67 10.96 44.95 15.95
CA ILE A 67 9.70 44.89 15.19
C ILE A 67 9.64 43.55 14.44
N ALA A 68 8.47 42.91 14.40
CA ALA A 68 8.21 41.74 13.55
C ALA A 68 6.86 41.84 12.84
N TRP A 69 6.75 41.18 11.68
CA TRP A 69 5.48 41.04 10.96
C TRP A 69 4.80 39.73 11.32
N GLN A 70 3.51 39.78 11.68
CA GLN A 70 2.67 38.60 11.75
C GLN A 70 1.92 38.44 10.41
N PRO A 71 2.12 37.34 9.65
CA PRO A 71 1.25 37.05 8.53
C PRO A 71 -0.16 36.72 9.05
N LEU A 72 -1.18 37.43 8.57
CA LEU A 72 -2.55 36.99 8.72
C LEU A 72 -2.72 35.74 7.85
N LEU A 73 -2.92 34.58 8.48
CA LEU A 73 -3.19 33.34 7.75
C LEU A 73 -4.41 33.58 6.84
N ALA A 74 -4.21 33.40 5.53
CA ALA A 74 -5.34 33.33 4.61
C ALA A 74 -6.28 32.25 5.13
N SER A 75 -7.55 32.59 5.32
CA SER A 75 -8.63 31.70 5.77
C SER A 75 -8.39 30.28 5.27
N GLU A 76 -8.07 29.35 6.17
CA GLU A 76 -7.99 27.93 5.84
C GLU A 76 -9.29 27.56 5.13
N SER A 77 -9.22 27.17 3.86
CA SER A 77 -10.33 26.46 3.25
C SER A 77 -10.57 25.25 4.15
N PRO A 78 -11.80 24.96 4.60
CA PRO A 78 -12.02 23.90 5.57
C PRO A 78 -11.43 22.60 5.02
N THR A 79 -10.36 22.14 5.66
CA THR A 79 -9.81 20.82 5.39
C THR A 79 -10.94 19.85 5.65
N SER A 80 -11.34 19.06 4.66
CA SER A 80 -12.34 18.01 4.86
C SER A 80 -11.81 17.01 5.87
N THR A 81 -12.15 17.20 7.14
CA THR A 81 -11.78 16.26 8.19
C THR A 81 -12.67 15.03 8.04
N ILE A 82 -12.07 13.92 7.62
CA ILE A 82 -12.73 12.61 7.70
C ILE A 82 -12.75 12.22 9.17
N SER A 83 -13.94 12.17 9.76
CA SER A 83 -14.16 11.66 11.11
C SER A 83 -14.69 10.22 11.00
N PRO A 84 -13.82 9.19 11.06
CA PRO A 84 -14.29 7.80 11.03
C PRO A 84 -15.10 7.50 12.29
N SER A 85 -16.24 6.84 12.13
CA SER A 85 -17.06 6.30 13.22
C SER A 85 -17.13 4.79 13.11
N ILE A 86 -17.11 4.11 14.26
CA ILE A 86 -17.29 2.66 14.35
C ILE A 86 -18.75 2.39 14.69
N SER A 87 -19.43 1.56 13.90
CA SER A 87 -20.78 1.08 14.21
C SER A 87 -20.74 -0.08 15.21
N ASP A 88 -21.90 -0.42 15.76
CA ASP A 88 -22.05 -1.71 16.46
C ASP A 88 -21.76 -2.89 15.50
N PRO A 89 -21.29 -4.05 16.01
CA PRO A 89 -21.06 -5.23 15.19
C PRO A 89 -22.35 -5.75 14.55
N ILE A 90 -22.34 -5.89 13.23
CA ILE A 90 -23.45 -6.48 12.47
C ILE A 90 -23.30 -8.00 12.49
N GLN A 91 -24.18 -8.69 13.22
CA GLN A 91 -24.18 -10.15 13.28
C GLN A 91 -24.68 -10.76 11.97
N ILE A 92 -23.82 -11.44 11.21
CA ILE A 92 -24.16 -12.07 9.93
C ILE A 92 -24.58 -13.53 10.12
N GLU A 93 -23.73 -14.33 10.77
CA GLU A 93 -23.93 -15.76 10.98
C GLU A 93 -23.48 -16.18 12.39
N SER A 94 -24.13 -17.22 12.95
CA SER A 94 -23.85 -17.74 14.29
C SER A 94 -23.01 -19.01 14.24
N SER A 95 -22.20 -19.23 15.27
CA SER A 95 -21.51 -20.52 15.45
C SER A 95 -22.53 -21.66 15.67
N PRO A 96 -22.36 -22.84 15.05
CA PRO A 96 -21.20 -23.27 14.25
C PRO A 96 -21.34 -23.01 12.74
N GLY A 97 -21.44 -21.75 12.31
CA GLY A 97 -21.20 -21.28 10.94
C GLY A 97 -20.08 -20.23 10.90
N ALA A 98 -19.78 -19.69 9.73
CA ALA A 98 -18.76 -18.64 9.57
C ALA A 98 -19.06 -17.68 8.42
N VAL A 99 -18.38 -16.54 8.47
CA VAL A 99 -18.33 -15.52 7.41
C VAL A 99 -16.98 -15.64 6.73
N SER A 100 -16.96 -15.64 5.40
CA SER A 100 -15.75 -15.96 4.61
C SER A 100 -15.30 -14.87 3.66
N GLY A 101 -16.13 -13.87 3.37
CA GLY A 101 -15.81 -12.89 2.35
C GLY A 101 -16.67 -11.66 2.48
N VAL A 102 -16.12 -10.52 2.10
CA VAL A 102 -16.83 -9.24 2.07
C VAL A 102 -16.35 -8.43 0.88
N GLU A 103 -17.29 -7.87 0.11
CA GLU A 103 -16.99 -7.06 -1.05
C GLU A 103 -17.95 -5.88 -1.15
N TYR A 104 -17.45 -4.74 -1.65
CA TYR A 104 -18.28 -3.56 -1.93
C TYR A 104 -18.53 -3.44 -3.43
N GLY A 105 -19.80 -3.34 -3.82
CA GLY A 105 -20.18 -3.17 -5.21
C GLY A 105 -21.67 -2.90 -5.37
N PHE A 106 -22.04 -2.28 -6.49
CA PHE A 106 -23.45 -1.97 -6.79
C PHE A 106 -24.15 -1.18 -5.66
N GLY A 107 -23.40 -0.31 -4.96
CA GLY A 107 -23.91 0.50 -3.86
C GLY A 107 -24.27 -0.29 -2.59
N SER A 108 -23.75 -1.51 -2.43
CA SER A 108 -24.03 -2.35 -1.26
C SER A 108 -22.79 -3.09 -0.79
N MET A 109 -22.80 -3.50 0.48
CA MET A 109 -21.84 -4.49 0.99
C MET A 109 -22.42 -5.88 0.78
N TRP A 110 -21.59 -6.81 0.34
CA TRP A 110 -21.96 -8.20 0.10
C TRP A 110 -21.07 -9.10 0.92
N VAL A 111 -21.67 -10.00 1.69
CA VAL A 111 -20.96 -10.82 2.66
C VAL A 111 -21.27 -12.29 2.41
N SER A 112 -20.26 -13.10 2.14
CA SER A 112 -20.42 -14.55 2.01
C SER A 112 -20.31 -15.23 3.37
N SER A 113 -21.16 -16.22 3.60
CA SER A 113 -21.18 -17.00 4.83
C SER A 113 -21.67 -18.42 4.57
N PHE A 114 -21.45 -19.31 5.52
CA PHE A 114 -22.09 -20.61 5.58
C PHE A 114 -22.60 -20.89 6.99
N ASP A 115 -23.73 -21.57 7.09
CA ASP A 115 -24.31 -21.94 8.38
C ASP A 115 -23.81 -23.31 8.88
N LYS A 116 -24.32 -23.74 10.04
CA LYS A 116 -23.97 -25.05 10.64
C LYS A 116 -24.23 -26.28 9.80
N SER A 117 -25.10 -26.18 8.80
CA SER A 117 -25.38 -27.25 7.85
C SER A 117 -24.43 -27.22 6.64
N GLN A 118 -23.46 -26.30 6.64
CA GLN A 118 -22.62 -25.97 5.49
C GLN A 118 -23.42 -25.48 4.29
N THR A 119 -24.61 -24.91 4.51
CA THR A 119 -25.35 -24.22 3.45
C THR A 119 -24.78 -22.82 3.29
N GLY A 120 -24.43 -22.46 2.05
CA GLY A 120 -23.85 -21.15 1.74
C GLY A 120 -24.90 -20.05 1.53
N TRP A 121 -24.49 -18.83 1.84
CA TRP A 121 -25.33 -17.63 1.81
C TRP A 121 -24.52 -16.41 1.36
N ILE A 122 -25.18 -15.49 0.65
CA ILE A 122 -24.73 -14.10 0.49
C ILE A 122 -25.70 -13.19 1.25
N THR A 123 -25.18 -12.39 2.17
CA THR A 123 -25.93 -11.32 2.85
C THR A 123 -25.59 -9.97 2.21
N ARG A 124 -26.60 -9.27 1.69
CA ARG A 124 -26.47 -7.91 1.18
C ARG A 124 -26.80 -6.92 2.31
N LEU A 125 -25.96 -5.92 2.53
CA LEU A 125 -26.16 -4.87 3.51
C LEU A 125 -26.25 -3.50 2.84
N ASP A 126 -27.10 -2.64 3.39
CA ASP A 126 -27.08 -1.21 3.12
C ASP A 126 -25.83 -0.59 3.74
N THR A 127 -25.10 0.20 2.95
CA THR A 127 -23.80 0.75 3.37
C THR A 127 -23.91 1.93 4.32
N THR A 128 -25.08 2.55 4.43
CA THR A 128 -25.34 3.71 5.27
C THR A 128 -25.93 3.28 6.61
N THR A 129 -26.87 2.33 6.62
CA THR A 129 -27.57 1.88 7.84
C THR A 129 -26.99 0.60 8.43
N GLY A 130 -26.28 -0.22 7.63
CA GLY A 130 -25.84 -1.55 8.04
C GLY A 130 -26.97 -2.58 8.07
N GLU A 131 -28.19 -2.23 7.63
CA GLU A 131 -29.32 -3.15 7.62
C GLU A 131 -29.15 -4.25 6.56
N LYS A 132 -29.64 -5.45 6.88
CA LYS A 132 -29.66 -6.58 5.94
C LYS A 132 -30.76 -6.37 4.90
N VAL A 133 -30.36 -6.07 3.67
CA VAL A 133 -31.25 -5.84 2.53
C VAL A 133 -31.73 -7.15 1.92
N ALA A 134 -30.84 -8.15 1.83
CA ALA A 134 -31.18 -9.46 1.26
C ALA A 134 -30.33 -10.57 1.88
N ARG A 135 -30.90 -11.78 1.89
CA ARG A 135 -30.19 -13.04 2.18
C ARG A 135 -30.44 -14.00 1.02
N ILE A 136 -29.38 -14.28 0.28
CA ILE A 136 -29.42 -15.01 -1.00
C ILE A 136 -28.79 -16.37 -0.77
N SER A 137 -29.49 -17.44 -1.13
CA SER A 137 -28.93 -18.79 -1.08
C SER A 137 -27.93 -18.99 -2.22
N THR A 138 -26.76 -19.56 -1.92
CA THR A 138 -25.80 -20.02 -2.94
C THR A 138 -26.11 -21.45 -3.40
N GLY A 139 -27.24 -22.02 -2.98
CA GLY A 139 -27.63 -23.39 -3.24
C GLY A 139 -26.78 -24.37 -2.44
N ASP A 140 -26.26 -25.38 -3.14
CA ASP A 140 -25.37 -26.41 -2.60
C ASP A 140 -23.89 -25.99 -2.58
N VAL A 141 -23.55 -24.88 -3.24
CA VAL A 141 -22.19 -24.34 -3.26
C VAL A 141 -21.95 -23.56 -2.00
N PHE A 142 -21.02 -24.04 -1.18
CA PHE A 142 -20.60 -23.34 0.03
C PHE A 142 -19.29 -22.59 -0.25
N PRO A 143 -19.16 -21.34 0.25
CA PRO A 143 -17.92 -20.61 0.12
C PRO A 143 -16.85 -21.25 1.00
N THR A 144 -15.74 -21.63 0.40
CA THR A 144 -14.64 -22.35 1.06
C THR A 144 -13.61 -21.39 1.60
N TRP A 145 -13.46 -21.33 2.92
CA TRP A 145 -12.35 -20.60 3.56
C TRP A 145 -11.08 -21.46 3.66
N GLU A 146 -11.20 -22.79 3.53
CA GLU A 146 -10.13 -23.73 3.92
C GLU A 146 -8.82 -23.56 3.13
N ILE A 147 -8.89 -23.08 1.88
CA ILE A 147 -7.72 -22.89 1.02
C ILE A 147 -7.35 -21.40 0.83
N GLY A 148 -8.09 -20.47 1.47
CA GLY A 148 -7.76 -19.03 1.48
C GLY A 148 -8.35 -18.23 0.31
N GLY A 149 -8.44 -16.91 0.49
CA GLY A 149 -9.01 -15.95 -0.45
C GLY A 149 -10.39 -15.49 0.01
N GLY A 150 -10.74 -14.23 -0.26
CA GLY A 150 -12.07 -13.72 0.10
C GLY A 150 -13.19 -14.41 -0.69
N GLY A 151 -12.84 -15.12 -1.76
CA GLY A 151 -13.72 -16.00 -2.53
C GLY A 151 -14.87 -15.26 -3.22
N LEU A 152 -14.92 -13.94 -3.11
CA LEU A 152 -16.01 -13.07 -3.52
C LEU A 152 -15.42 -11.83 -4.18
N THR A 153 -15.90 -11.50 -5.38
CA THR A 153 -15.48 -10.27 -6.08
C THR A 153 -16.63 -9.66 -6.88
N VAL A 154 -16.48 -8.40 -7.27
CA VAL A 154 -17.43 -7.66 -8.09
C VAL A 154 -16.75 -7.28 -9.41
N GLY A 155 -17.41 -7.59 -10.52
CA GLY A 155 -16.91 -7.24 -11.85
C GLY A 155 -17.85 -7.68 -12.95
N ASN A 156 -17.72 -7.05 -14.12
CA ASN A 156 -18.50 -7.36 -15.32
C ASN A 156 -20.02 -7.38 -15.08
N GLY A 157 -20.51 -6.47 -14.23
CA GLY A 157 -21.93 -6.32 -13.90
C GLY A 157 -22.49 -7.41 -12.98
N SER A 158 -21.66 -8.21 -12.32
CA SER A 158 -22.11 -9.26 -11.42
C SER A 158 -21.22 -9.38 -10.19
N LEU A 159 -21.72 -10.09 -9.19
CA LEU A 159 -20.87 -10.69 -8.16
C LEU A 159 -20.45 -12.08 -8.59
N TRP A 160 -19.25 -12.47 -8.19
CA TRP A 160 -18.67 -13.77 -8.49
C TRP A 160 -18.19 -14.41 -7.20
N LEU A 161 -18.60 -15.65 -6.95
CA LEU A 161 -18.23 -16.41 -5.74
C LEU A 161 -17.55 -17.73 -6.12
N ALA A 162 -16.34 -17.95 -5.63
CA ALA A 162 -15.67 -19.25 -5.67
C ALA A 162 -16.07 -20.08 -4.44
N GLY A 163 -16.32 -21.37 -4.65
CA GLY A 163 -16.69 -22.29 -3.57
C GLY A 163 -16.55 -23.75 -3.97
N ALA A 164 -17.16 -24.63 -3.18
CA ALA A 164 -17.19 -26.06 -3.45
C ALA A 164 -18.60 -26.62 -3.24
N ALA A 165 -18.92 -27.72 -3.93
CA ALA A 165 -20.12 -28.50 -3.70
C ALA A 165 -19.87 -29.97 -4.07
N ALA A 166 -20.83 -30.83 -3.75
CA ALA A 166 -20.81 -32.21 -4.22
C ALA A 166 -20.67 -32.28 -5.75
N ALA A 167 -19.81 -33.17 -6.20
CA ALA A 167 -19.55 -33.42 -7.62
C ALA A 167 -20.80 -34.01 -8.30
N PRO A 168 -21.21 -33.51 -9.48
CA PRO A 168 -22.39 -34.00 -10.16
C PRO A 168 -22.27 -35.47 -10.56
N GLY A 169 -23.08 -36.34 -9.95
CA GLY A 169 -23.12 -37.76 -10.29
C GLY A 169 -22.02 -38.62 -9.67
N GLU A 170 -21.22 -38.06 -8.77
CA GLU A 170 -20.14 -38.77 -8.07
C GLU A 170 -20.43 -38.86 -6.57
N VAL A 171 -20.42 -40.07 -6.03
CA VAL A 171 -20.70 -40.29 -4.60
C VAL A 171 -19.45 -39.93 -3.80
N GLY A 172 -19.54 -38.84 -3.02
CA GLY A 172 -18.46 -38.33 -2.18
C GLY A 172 -17.38 -37.54 -2.92
N GLY A 173 -17.58 -37.27 -4.21
CA GLY A 173 -16.76 -36.34 -4.97
C GLY A 173 -17.09 -34.89 -4.61
N VAL A 174 -16.11 -34.00 -4.71
CA VAL A 174 -16.27 -32.56 -4.48
C VAL A 174 -15.67 -31.81 -5.67
N HIS A 175 -16.42 -30.86 -6.23
CA HIS A 175 -15.99 -30.00 -7.32
C HIS A 175 -15.89 -28.54 -6.86
N ALA A 176 -14.93 -27.83 -7.46
CA ALA A 176 -14.83 -26.38 -7.37
C ALA A 176 -15.89 -25.75 -8.27
N PHE A 177 -16.60 -24.75 -7.75
CA PHE A 177 -17.61 -24.02 -8.51
C PHE A 177 -17.34 -22.52 -8.46
N LEU A 178 -17.71 -21.86 -9.56
CA LEU A 178 -17.86 -20.42 -9.64
C LEU A 178 -19.34 -20.07 -9.81
N LEU A 179 -19.88 -19.27 -8.89
CA LEU A 179 -21.23 -18.73 -9.01
C LEU A 179 -21.18 -17.31 -9.58
N ARG A 180 -22.19 -16.99 -10.38
CA ARG A 180 -22.51 -15.62 -10.80
C ARG A 180 -23.80 -15.19 -10.12
N ILE A 181 -23.78 -14.07 -9.41
CA ILE A 181 -24.94 -13.48 -8.75
C ILE A 181 -25.28 -12.14 -9.41
N ASP A 182 -26.55 -11.99 -9.78
CA ASP A 182 -27.11 -10.75 -10.30
C ASP A 182 -27.43 -9.80 -9.13
N PRO A 183 -26.79 -8.62 -9.07
CA PRO A 183 -26.99 -7.65 -8.00
C PRO A 183 -28.34 -6.95 -8.04
N ASP A 184 -29.03 -6.93 -9.18
CA ASP A 184 -30.33 -6.26 -9.32
C ASP A 184 -31.46 -7.18 -8.86
N THR A 185 -31.37 -8.48 -9.20
CA THR A 185 -32.40 -9.46 -8.84
C THR A 185 -32.09 -10.20 -7.53
N ASN A 186 -30.90 -10.05 -6.95
CA ASN A 186 -30.43 -10.79 -5.77
C ASN A 186 -30.52 -12.32 -5.98
N ALA A 187 -30.13 -12.81 -7.16
CA ALA A 187 -30.26 -14.22 -7.51
C ALA A 187 -28.96 -14.79 -8.09
N VAL A 188 -28.67 -16.05 -7.78
CA VAL A 188 -27.64 -16.82 -8.50
C VAL A 188 -28.16 -17.09 -9.91
N VAL A 189 -27.47 -16.56 -10.92
CA VAL A 189 -27.84 -16.65 -12.34
C VAL A 189 -26.96 -17.61 -13.13
N ALA A 190 -25.83 -18.04 -12.58
CA ALA A 190 -25.02 -19.12 -13.14
C ALA A 190 -24.28 -19.91 -12.05
N ARG A 191 -24.09 -21.20 -12.30
CA ARG A 191 -23.26 -22.13 -11.53
C ARG A 191 -22.34 -22.84 -12.51
N ILE A 192 -21.05 -22.56 -12.42
CA ILE A 192 -20.03 -22.99 -13.39
C ILE A 192 -19.11 -24.00 -12.70
N ASP A 193 -19.05 -25.20 -13.25
CA ASP A 193 -18.15 -26.26 -12.78
C ASP A 193 -16.71 -25.98 -13.22
N LEU A 194 -15.78 -25.96 -12.26
CA LEU A 194 -14.36 -25.76 -12.50
C LEU A 194 -13.56 -27.07 -12.41
N GLY A 195 -14.22 -28.19 -12.12
CA GLY A 195 -13.62 -29.52 -11.97
C GLY A 195 -13.39 -29.94 -10.52
N THR A 196 -12.83 -31.13 -10.35
CA THR A 196 -12.61 -31.79 -9.06
C THR A 196 -11.75 -30.95 -8.11
N GLY A 197 -12.22 -30.74 -6.88
CA GLY A 197 -11.53 -30.00 -5.83
C GLY A 197 -12.36 -28.87 -5.23
N SER A 198 -11.74 -27.74 -4.86
CA SER A 198 -12.39 -26.61 -4.18
C SER A 198 -11.92 -25.25 -4.68
N GLY A 199 -12.84 -24.29 -4.78
CA GLY A 199 -12.50 -22.89 -5.08
C GLY A 199 -11.73 -22.24 -3.92
N ALA A 200 -10.77 -21.37 -4.24
CA ALA A 200 -10.03 -20.59 -3.26
C ALA A 200 -10.41 -19.10 -3.36
N ASP A 201 -10.04 -18.47 -4.47
CA ASP A 201 -10.24 -17.03 -4.65
C ASP A 201 -10.65 -16.69 -6.08
N VAL A 202 -11.19 -15.48 -6.28
CA VAL A 202 -11.65 -15.04 -7.60
C VAL A 202 -11.35 -13.56 -7.82
N VAL A 203 -10.96 -13.21 -9.05
CA VAL A 203 -10.76 -11.83 -9.48
C VAL A 203 -11.36 -11.62 -10.87
N VAL A 204 -11.69 -10.36 -11.18
CA VAL A 204 -12.18 -9.96 -12.50
C VAL A 204 -11.27 -8.89 -13.08
N ASP A 205 -10.96 -9.03 -14.36
CA ASP A 205 -10.31 -8.02 -15.18
C ASP A 205 -11.08 -7.82 -16.50
N ASP A 206 -10.54 -6.97 -17.38
CA ASP A 206 -11.19 -6.68 -18.67
C ASP A 206 -11.21 -7.91 -19.61
N SER A 207 -10.39 -8.93 -19.32
CA SER A 207 -10.28 -10.14 -20.13
C SER A 207 -11.23 -11.26 -19.68
N GLY A 208 -11.70 -11.25 -18.43
CA GLY A 208 -12.66 -12.23 -17.93
C GLY A 208 -12.66 -12.37 -16.42
N VAL A 209 -13.25 -13.48 -15.96
CA VAL A 209 -13.26 -13.88 -14.54
C VAL A 209 -12.22 -14.97 -14.35
N TRP A 210 -11.40 -14.85 -13.31
CA TRP A 210 -10.29 -15.74 -13.04
C TRP A 210 -10.45 -16.31 -11.64
N ALA A 211 -10.59 -17.63 -11.56
CA ALA A 211 -10.74 -18.36 -10.30
C ALA A 211 -9.48 -19.17 -10.01
N LEU A 212 -8.97 -19.06 -8.78
CA LEU A 212 -7.97 -19.95 -8.23
C LEU A 212 -8.70 -21.10 -7.53
N SER A 213 -8.28 -22.34 -7.79
CA SER A 213 -8.86 -23.53 -7.15
C SER A 213 -7.79 -24.56 -6.80
N LEU A 214 -8.03 -25.30 -5.73
CA LEU A 214 -7.34 -26.56 -5.46
C LEU A 214 -8.01 -27.64 -6.30
N SER A 215 -7.21 -28.42 -7.02
CA SER A 215 -7.61 -29.64 -7.70
C SER A 215 -7.14 -30.85 -6.89
N VAL A 216 -7.97 -31.89 -6.87
CA VAL A 216 -7.64 -33.19 -6.26
C VAL A 216 -7.84 -34.27 -7.31
N ALA A 217 -6.80 -35.06 -7.60
CA ALA A 217 -6.88 -36.20 -8.51
C ALA A 217 -7.33 -37.48 -7.80
N ASP A 218 -7.70 -38.50 -8.57
CA ASP A 218 -8.18 -39.80 -8.05
C ASP A 218 -7.18 -40.50 -7.12
N ASP A 219 -5.88 -40.29 -7.34
CA ASP A 219 -4.80 -40.84 -6.50
C ASP A 219 -4.52 -40.00 -5.24
N GLY A 220 -5.32 -38.95 -5.00
CA GLY A 220 -5.20 -38.02 -3.89
C GLY A 220 -4.15 -36.92 -4.10
N THR A 221 -3.48 -36.88 -5.25
CA THR A 221 -2.54 -35.79 -5.55
C THR A 221 -3.28 -34.47 -5.70
N THR A 222 -2.66 -33.39 -5.23
CA THR A 222 -3.25 -32.04 -5.25
C THR A 222 -2.45 -31.12 -6.16
N ALA A 223 -3.14 -30.16 -6.79
CA ALA A 223 -2.52 -29.12 -7.61
C ALA A 223 -3.35 -27.85 -7.56
N MET A 224 -2.71 -26.68 -7.61
CA MET A 224 -3.41 -25.41 -7.78
C MET A 224 -3.68 -25.15 -9.26
N LEU A 225 -4.88 -24.72 -9.59
CA LEU A 225 -5.31 -24.34 -10.93
C LEU A 225 -5.77 -22.89 -10.96
N VAL A 226 -5.51 -22.21 -12.06
CA VAL A 226 -6.19 -20.94 -12.40
C VAL A 226 -7.09 -21.18 -13.59
N THR A 227 -8.39 -20.98 -13.40
CA THR A 227 -9.39 -21.16 -14.45
C THR A 227 -9.94 -19.81 -14.88
N ARG A 228 -9.89 -19.54 -16.19
CA ARG A 228 -10.51 -18.37 -16.81
C ARG A 228 -11.92 -18.72 -17.29
N VAL A 229 -12.86 -17.86 -16.98
CA VAL A 229 -14.26 -17.93 -17.41
C VAL A 229 -14.61 -16.66 -18.20
N ASP A 230 -15.28 -16.83 -19.34
CA ASP A 230 -15.85 -15.73 -20.10
C ASP A 230 -17.08 -15.16 -19.37
N ALA A 231 -17.03 -13.89 -18.99
CA ALA A 231 -18.08 -13.25 -18.22
C ALA A 231 -19.40 -13.07 -19.00
N SER A 232 -19.39 -13.15 -20.34
CA SER A 232 -20.58 -12.96 -21.16
C SER A 232 -21.34 -14.26 -21.38
N SER A 233 -20.63 -15.38 -21.56
CA SER A 233 -21.22 -16.69 -21.84
C SER A 233 -21.21 -17.65 -20.66
N ASN A 234 -20.46 -17.33 -19.59
CA ASN A 234 -20.17 -18.22 -18.46
C ASN A 234 -19.36 -19.48 -18.85
N ALA A 235 -18.76 -19.51 -20.05
CA ALA A 235 -17.97 -20.65 -20.50
C ALA A 235 -16.56 -20.63 -19.88
N VAL A 236 -16.07 -21.80 -19.48
CA VAL A 236 -14.66 -21.99 -19.16
C VAL A 236 -13.83 -21.84 -20.42
N VAL A 237 -12.89 -20.89 -20.42
CA VAL A 237 -12.02 -20.55 -21.57
C VAL A 237 -10.69 -21.30 -21.48
N ALA A 238 -10.12 -21.38 -20.28
CA ALA A 238 -8.83 -22.02 -20.04
C ALA A 238 -8.72 -22.49 -18.59
N THR A 239 -7.98 -23.58 -18.38
CA THR A 239 -7.58 -24.06 -17.06
C THR A 239 -6.06 -24.24 -17.07
N ILE A 240 -5.39 -23.51 -16.19
CA ILE A 240 -3.94 -23.34 -16.18
C ILE A 240 -3.40 -24.01 -14.92
N PRO A 241 -2.65 -25.11 -15.03
CA PRO A 241 -2.03 -25.74 -13.88
C PRO A 241 -0.88 -24.90 -13.35
N LEU A 242 -0.80 -24.77 -12.03
CA LEU A 242 0.33 -24.18 -11.33
C LEU A 242 1.20 -25.29 -10.73
N ASP A 243 2.52 -25.08 -10.74
CA ASP A 243 3.48 -25.93 -10.03
C ASP A 243 3.45 -25.61 -8.52
N ALA A 244 2.31 -25.89 -7.89
CA ALA A 244 2.05 -25.68 -6.48
C ALA A 244 0.88 -26.55 -5.99
N THR A 245 0.91 -26.95 -4.73
CA THR A 245 -0.16 -27.74 -4.08
C THR A 245 -0.95 -26.94 -3.05
N TYR A 246 -0.58 -25.67 -2.85
CA TYR A 246 -1.25 -24.75 -1.94
C TYR A 246 -1.18 -23.32 -2.50
N GLY A 247 -2.29 -22.60 -2.49
CA GLY A 247 -2.33 -21.18 -2.82
C GLY A 247 -3.57 -20.51 -2.29
N HIS A 248 -3.51 -19.18 -2.18
CA HIS A 248 -4.43 -18.42 -1.35
C HIS A 248 -5.13 -17.30 -2.13
N TYR A 249 -4.38 -16.42 -2.79
CA TYR A 249 -4.95 -15.21 -3.41
C TYR A 249 -4.73 -15.17 -4.91
N ILE A 250 -5.65 -14.51 -5.63
CA ILE A 250 -5.48 -14.17 -7.04
C ILE A 250 -5.75 -12.68 -7.27
N PHE A 251 -4.93 -12.03 -8.09
CA PHE A 251 -5.01 -10.59 -8.34
C PHE A 251 -5.02 -10.28 -9.83
N ALA A 252 -5.77 -9.25 -10.22
CA ALA A 252 -5.68 -8.62 -11.53
C ALA A 252 -5.00 -7.26 -11.39
N VAL A 253 -3.84 -7.09 -12.03
CA VAL A 253 -3.01 -5.90 -11.86
C VAL A 253 -2.24 -5.60 -13.13
N GLN A 254 -2.40 -4.38 -13.66
CA GLN A 254 -1.78 -3.93 -14.91
C GLN A 254 -1.99 -4.87 -16.12
N GLY A 255 -3.13 -5.58 -16.18
CA GLY A 255 -3.44 -6.54 -17.25
C GLY A 255 -2.80 -7.92 -17.07
N SER A 256 -2.01 -8.13 -16.02
CA SER A 256 -1.52 -9.45 -15.62
C SER A 256 -2.43 -10.06 -14.57
N ILE A 257 -2.56 -11.39 -14.62
CA ILE A 257 -3.17 -12.17 -13.55
C ILE A 257 -2.06 -12.74 -12.68
N VAL A 258 -2.15 -12.54 -11.38
CA VAL A 258 -1.12 -12.97 -10.42
C VAL A 258 -1.75 -13.89 -9.40
N ALA A 259 -1.39 -15.18 -9.47
CA ALA A 259 -1.78 -16.15 -8.46
C ALA A 259 -0.69 -16.28 -7.39
N GLN A 260 -1.08 -16.19 -6.12
CA GLN A 260 -0.21 -16.42 -5.00
C GLN A 260 -0.34 -17.86 -4.48
N THR A 261 0.78 -18.55 -4.46
CA THR A 261 0.92 -19.91 -3.91
C THR A 261 2.02 -19.95 -2.86
N ASN A 262 2.23 -21.12 -2.25
CA ASN A 262 3.32 -21.35 -1.32
C ASN A 262 4.08 -22.62 -1.67
N VAL A 263 5.37 -22.61 -1.39
CA VAL A 263 6.16 -23.85 -1.34
C VAL A 263 5.67 -24.67 -0.15
N VAL A 264 5.27 -25.90 -0.39
CA VAL A 264 4.91 -26.85 0.68
C VAL A 264 6.10 -27.79 0.93
N ARG A 265 6.54 -27.90 2.18
CA ARG A 265 7.60 -28.82 2.60
C ARG A 265 7.05 -29.79 3.63
N GLN A 266 6.85 -31.04 3.24
CA GLN A 266 6.09 -32.02 4.03
C GLN A 266 4.72 -31.42 4.38
N ASP A 267 4.46 -31.13 5.65
CA ASP A 267 3.18 -30.60 6.13
C ASP A 267 3.25 -29.10 6.48
N THR A 268 4.31 -28.41 6.07
CA THR A 268 4.51 -26.98 6.39
C THR A 268 4.40 -26.10 5.16
N VAL A 269 3.49 -25.13 5.22
CA VAL A 269 3.38 -24.04 4.25
C VAL A 269 4.54 -23.06 4.46
N ALA A 270 5.41 -22.94 3.47
CA ALA A 270 6.63 -22.14 3.52
C ALA A 270 6.54 -20.90 2.62
N GLY A 271 7.63 -20.55 1.94
CA GLY A 271 7.77 -19.28 1.22
C GLY A 271 6.72 -19.07 0.14
N THR A 272 6.30 -17.82 -0.01
CA THR A 272 5.34 -17.36 -1.03
C THR A 272 5.96 -17.41 -2.41
N VAL A 273 5.19 -17.86 -3.40
CA VAL A 273 5.52 -17.84 -4.82
C VAL A 273 4.42 -17.06 -5.54
N LEU A 274 4.81 -16.19 -6.47
CA LEU A 274 3.89 -15.45 -7.33
C LEU A 274 3.97 -16.01 -8.75
N HIS A 275 2.86 -16.53 -9.25
CA HIS A 275 2.74 -16.97 -10.64
C HIS A 275 2.12 -15.84 -11.46
N ILE A 276 2.89 -15.30 -12.39
CA ILE A 276 2.44 -14.26 -13.32
C ILE A 276 1.89 -14.94 -14.56
N ILE A 277 0.63 -14.68 -14.87
CA ILE A 277 -0.13 -15.30 -15.94
C ILE A 277 -0.50 -14.20 -16.93
N ASP A 278 -0.17 -14.44 -18.20
CA ASP A 278 -0.61 -13.58 -19.30
C ASP A 278 -2.07 -13.92 -19.65
N ALA A 279 -2.94 -12.92 -19.49
CA ALA A 279 -4.35 -13.01 -19.80
C ALA A 279 -4.64 -13.21 -21.29
N ALA A 280 -3.74 -12.81 -22.19
CA ALA A 280 -3.92 -12.96 -23.63
C ALA A 280 -3.66 -14.41 -24.09
N THR A 281 -2.65 -15.06 -23.53
CA THR A 281 -2.23 -16.41 -23.94
C THR A 281 -2.75 -17.51 -23.02
N ASN A 282 -3.24 -17.18 -21.82
CA ASN A 282 -3.61 -18.12 -20.77
C ASN A 282 -2.43 -19.02 -20.35
N THR A 283 -1.24 -18.46 -20.21
CA THR A 283 -0.04 -19.19 -19.79
C THR A 283 0.68 -18.51 -18.63
N VAL A 284 1.29 -19.31 -17.75
CA VAL A 284 2.23 -18.80 -16.74
C VAL A 284 3.48 -18.30 -17.45
N GLU A 285 3.73 -16.99 -17.43
CA GLU A 285 4.94 -16.39 -17.99
C GLU A 285 6.15 -16.62 -17.07
N THR A 286 5.95 -16.46 -15.76
CA THR A 286 7.00 -16.63 -14.77
C THR A 286 6.44 -16.95 -13.39
N SER A 287 7.20 -17.73 -12.63
CA SER A 287 6.94 -18.03 -11.22
C SER A 287 8.06 -17.46 -10.39
N VAL A 288 7.76 -16.53 -9.48
CA VAL A 288 8.77 -15.81 -8.70
C VAL A 288 8.66 -16.17 -7.22
N PRO A 289 9.61 -16.97 -6.68
CA PRO A 289 9.66 -17.21 -5.25
C PRO A 289 10.11 -15.93 -4.53
N LEU A 290 9.34 -15.51 -3.53
CA LEU A 290 9.71 -14.40 -2.67
C LEU A 290 10.72 -14.83 -1.60
N GLY A 291 10.90 -16.12 -1.35
CA GLY A 291 11.88 -16.65 -0.40
C GLY A 291 11.51 -16.46 1.08
N THR A 292 10.40 -15.79 1.35
CA THR A 292 9.79 -15.58 2.67
C THR A 292 8.30 -15.87 2.59
N TYR A 293 7.67 -16.18 3.73
CA TYR A 293 6.21 -16.19 3.81
C TYR A 293 5.73 -14.73 3.81
N ALA A 294 5.08 -14.32 2.73
CA ALA A 294 4.65 -12.95 2.49
C ALA A 294 3.18 -12.87 2.09
N TRP A 295 2.50 -11.84 2.58
CA TRP A 295 1.11 -11.53 2.26
C TRP A 295 1.06 -10.45 1.17
N PRO A 296 0.70 -10.82 -0.07
CA PRO A 296 0.53 -9.85 -1.14
C PRO A 296 -0.78 -9.08 -1.01
N THR A 297 -0.81 -7.89 -1.59
CA THR A 297 -2.01 -7.10 -1.84
C THR A 297 -1.82 -6.29 -3.12
N ALA A 298 -2.89 -6.04 -3.85
CA ALA A 298 -2.84 -5.32 -5.10
C ALA A 298 -3.97 -4.30 -5.23
N ASP A 299 -3.68 -3.21 -5.95
CA ASP A 299 -4.68 -2.41 -6.64
C ASP A 299 -4.53 -2.65 -8.15
N LYS A 300 -5.32 -1.96 -8.98
CA LYS A 300 -5.26 -2.11 -10.45
C LYS A 300 -3.89 -1.79 -11.07
N THR A 301 -3.03 -1.10 -10.34
CA THR A 301 -1.77 -0.50 -10.79
C THR A 301 -0.53 -0.94 -10.01
N HIS A 302 -0.66 -1.46 -8.79
CA HIS A 302 0.46 -1.82 -7.94
C HIS A 302 0.25 -3.18 -7.29
N LEU A 303 1.35 -3.95 -7.19
CA LEU A 303 1.42 -5.16 -6.40
C LEU A 303 2.45 -4.95 -5.28
N TRP A 304 2.04 -5.23 -4.05
CA TRP A 304 2.88 -5.13 -2.86
C TRP A 304 2.83 -6.42 -2.08
N ALA A 305 3.84 -6.68 -1.26
CA ALA A 305 3.82 -7.78 -0.30
C ALA A 305 4.50 -7.42 1.02
N LEU A 306 3.96 -7.94 2.12
CA LEU A 306 4.53 -7.82 3.46
C LEU A 306 5.07 -9.18 3.91
N ASP A 307 6.35 -9.28 4.26
CA ASP A 307 6.98 -10.55 4.69
C ASP A 307 7.24 -10.64 6.21
N GLY A 308 6.47 -9.89 6.99
CA GLY A 308 6.58 -9.77 8.44
C GLY A 308 7.70 -8.85 8.92
N ARG A 309 8.66 -8.47 8.06
CA ARG A 309 9.74 -7.54 8.40
C ARG A 309 9.92 -6.40 7.41
N THR A 310 9.53 -6.61 6.16
CA THR A 310 9.73 -5.66 5.07
C THR A 310 8.50 -5.57 4.18
N ILE A 311 8.36 -4.43 3.53
CA ILE A 311 7.39 -4.21 2.47
C ILE A 311 8.14 -4.26 1.13
N LEU A 312 7.62 -5.05 0.20
CA LEU A 312 8.15 -5.25 -1.14
C LEU A 312 7.19 -4.62 -2.14
N SER A 313 7.67 -3.69 -2.97
CA SER A 313 6.99 -3.37 -4.24
C SER A 313 7.36 -4.44 -5.25
N ILE A 314 6.40 -4.92 -6.01
CA ILE A 314 6.58 -5.97 -7.01
C ILE A 314 6.08 -5.43 -8.35
N ASP A 315 6.90 -5.61 -9.39
CA ASP A 315 6.51 -5.36 -10.77
C ASP A 315 5.51 -6.45 -11.19
N PRO A 316 4.25 -6.12 -11.50
CA PRO A 316 3.21 -7.11 -11.78
C PRO A 316 3.45 -7.93 -13.05
N ALA A 317 4.11 -7.36 -14.05
CA ALA A 317 4.37 -8.04 -15.32
C ALA A 317 5.53 -9.03 -15.23
N THR A 318 6.45 -8.83 -14.27
CA THR A 318 7.67 -9.67 -14.17
C THR A 318 7.81 -10.41 -12.85
N GLY A 319 6.96 -10.10 -11.86
CA GLY A 319 7.09 -10.54 -10.47
C GLY A 319 8.36 -10.05 -9.76
N ARG A 320 9.17 -9.20 -10.41
CA ARG A 320 10.44 -8.75 -9.85
C ARG A 320 10.21 -7.70 -8.78
N ARG A 321 11.00 -7.77 -7.71
CA ARG A 321 11.01 -6.74 -6.67
C ARG A 321 11.43 -5.40 -7.29
N GLY A 322 10.63 -4.36 -7.05
CA GLY A 322 10.93 -2.99 -7.42
C GLY A 322 12.29 -2.58 -6.86
N ARG A 323 13.18 -2.08 -7.71
CA ARG A 323 14.44 -1.50 -7.24
C ARG A 323 14.12 -0.29 -6.38
N ARG A 324 14.64 -0.27 -5.16
CA ARG A 324 14.69 0.92 -4.32
C ARG A 324 15.39 2.02 -5.14
N ARG A 325 14.65 2.95 -5.74
CA ARG A 325 15.25 4.23 -6.14
C ARG A 325 15.76 4.80 -4.83
N ARG A 326 17.09 4.85 -4.63
CA ARG A 326 17.65 5.59 -3.50
C ARG A 326 17.09 6.99 -3.65
N GLY A 327 16.09 7.32 -2.83
CA GLY A 327 15.55 8.66 -2.75
C GLY A 327 16.75 9.57 -2.62
N ARG A 328 16.87 10.52 -3.54
CA ARG A 328 17.84 11.60 -3.41
C ARG A 328 17.56 12.16 -2.03
N ARG A 329 18.50 11.96 -1.09
CA ARG A 329 18.38 12.49 0.26
C ARG A 329 18.14 13.98 0.06
N VAL A 330 16.91 14.45 0.26
CA VAL A 330 16.65 15.87 0.39
C VAL A 330 17.22 16.18 1.77
N VAL A 331 18.55 16.34 1.79
CA VAL A 331 19.23 17.01 2.88
C VAL A 331 18.63 18.41 2.84
N PRO A 332 17.90 18.87 3.88
CA PRO A 332 17.60 20.28 3.99
C PRO A 332 18.92 20.99 3.79
N ARG A 333 19.02 21.91 2.82
CA ARG A 333 20.23 22.71 2.66
C ARG A 333 20.44 23.41 4.00
N SER A 334 21.36 22.89 4.82
CA SER A 334 21.95 23.61 5.93
C SER A 334 22.59 24.82 5.29
N VAL A 335 21.98 25.99 5.50
CA VAL A 335 22.63 27.26 5.24
C VAL A 335 23.94 27.24 6.04
N PRO A 336 25.12 27.41 5.40
CA PRO A 336 26.36 27.38 6.14
C PRO A 336 26.36 28.49 7.18
N SER A 337 26.45 28.12 8.45
CA SER A 337 26.82 29.03 9.53
C SER A 337 28.26 29.48 9.27
N GLY A 338 28.43 30.65 8.65
CA GLY A 338 29.72 31.29 8.51
C GLY A 338 30.16 31.83 9.86
N SER A 339 30.97 31.07 10.61
CA SER A 339 31.78 31.63 11.68
C SER A 339 32.99 32.37 11.07
N PRO A 340 33.35 33.56 11.58
CA PRO A 340 34.33 34.42 10.94
C PRO A 340 35.75 33.96 11.26
N GLN A 341 36.65 34.02 10.28
CA GLN A 341 38.09 33.96 10.51
C GLN A 341 38.78 35.18 9.88
N PRO A 342 39.82 35.70 10.54
CA PRO A 342 40.24 37.08 10.41
C PRO A 342 41.15 37.34 9.20
N ILE A 343 41.22 38.61 8.84
CA ILE A 343 42.05 39.17 7.77
C ILE A 343 43.53 38.84 8.03
N ARG A 344 44.19 38.20 7.05
CA ARG A 344 45.62 38.40 6.78
C ARG A 344 45.92 38.45 5.28
N SER A 345 46.90 39.29 5.00
CA SER A 345 47.38 39.83 3.73
C SER A 345 48.23 38.86 2.90
N GLY A 346 48.36 39.16 1.60
CA GLY A 346 49.62 38.97 0.89
C GLY A 346 49.68 37.92 -0.24
N HIS A 347 49.80 38.45 -1.46
CA HIS A 347 50.68 37.97 -2.55
C HIS A 347 50.48 36.61 -3.29
N ARG A 348 50.16 36.77 -4.59
CA ARG A 348 50.85 36.29 -5.82
C ARG A 348 51.10 34.78 -6.07
N ARG A 349 50.63 34.40 -7.28
CA ARG A 349 51.26 33.61 -8.37
C ARG A 349 51.20 32.07 -8.36
N GLY A 350 50.89 31.54 -9.56
CA GLY A 350 51.55 30.38 -10.20
C GLY A 350 50.70 29.10 -10.25
N ARG A 351 50.03 28.75 -11.36
CA ARG A 351 50.47 27.95 -12.54
C ARG A 351 50.81 26.45 -12.28
N ARG A 352 50.24 25.63 -13.18
CA ARG A 352 50.69 24.32 -13.74
C ARG A 352 50.35 23.05 -12.94
N LEU A 353 49.51 22.16 -13.49
CA LEU A 353 49.73 21.08 -14.50
C LEU A 353 50.26 19.78 -13.88
N GLY A 354 49.58 18.67 -14.20
CA GLY A 354 50.29 17.45 -14.63
C GLY A 354 49.88 16.12 -14.01
N ARG A 355 49.34 15.23 -14.87
CA ARG A 355 49.56 13.77 -15.02
C ARG A 355 49.23 12.86 -13.82
N ALA A 356 48.33 11.87 -13.93
CA ALA A 356 48.26 10.68 -14.78
C ALA A 356 49.26 9.55 -14.43
N ARG A 357 48.69 8.33 -14.43
CA ARG A 357 49.30 6.95 -14.42
C ARG A 357 49.49 6.33 -13.03
N SER A 358 49.41 5.02 -12.80
CA SER A 358 48.89 3.83 -13.53
C SER A 358 49.28 2.56 -12.74
N ARG A 359 48.63 1.41 -13.05
CA ARG A 359 49.14 0.01 -13.05
C ARG A 359 49.17 -0.76 -11.70
N LEU A 360 48.50 -1.93 -11.64
CA LEU A 360 48.97 -3.35 -11.80
C LEU A 360 49.60 -3.85 -10.47
N ASP A 361 49.53 -5.10 -10.01
CA ASP A 361 49.00 -6.40 -10.48
C ASP A 361 49.14 -7.40 -9.30
N ALA A 362 48.44 -8.54 -9.39
CA ALA A 362 48.81 -9.89 -8.90
C ALA A 362 48.97 -10.13 -7.37
N ASP A 363 48.83 -11.32 -6.77
CA ASP A 363 48.61 -12.70 -7.22
C ASP A 363 48.33 -13.58 -5.97
N ARG A 364 47.79 -14.81 -6.19
CA ARG A 364 48.03 -16.07 -5.42
C ARG A 364 47.52 -16.24 -3.97
N ASP A 365 47.24 -17.43 -3.42
CA ASP A 365 46.89 -18.80 -3.86
C ASP A 365 46.64 -19.65 -2.57
N GLY A 366 45.87 -20.75 -2.67
CA GLY A 366 45.86 -21.92 -1.74
C GLY A 366 45.09 -21.77 -0.41
N GLY A 367 44.29 -22.72 0.10
CA GLY A 367 44.12 -24.16 -0.14
C GLY A 367 44.16 -24.91 1.21
N GLY A 368 43.11 -25.67 1.58
CA GLY A 368 43.18 -26.64 2.70
C GLY A 368 41.90 -26.85 3.51
N ALA A 369 41.30 -28.04 3.37
CA ALA A 369 40.11 -28.52 4.09
C ALA A 369 40.42 -29.07 5.50
N ARG A 370 39.42 -29.06 6.41
CA ARG A 370 39.15 -30.05 7.49
C ARG A 370 37.85 -29.70 8.25
N GLU A 371 36.89 -30.62 8.22
CA GLU A 371 35.75 -30.75 9.16
C GLU A 371 36.09 -31.80 10.26
N PRO A 372 35.25 -32.09 11.27
CA PRO A 372 34.36 -31.24 12.07
C PRO A 372 34.49 -31.54 13.60
N LEU A 373 34.01 -30.65 14.47
CA LEU A 373 33.71 -30.98 15.88
C LEU A 373 32.46 -30.21 16.31
N GLY A 374 31.42 -30.95 16.74
CA GLY A 374 30.29 -30.40 17.48
C GLY A 374 30.69 -30.01 18.91
N PRO A 375 29.76 -29.39 19.65
CA PRO A 375 29.16 -30.19 20.71
C PRO A 375 27.64 -30.06 20.83
N GLU A 376 27.09 -31.13 21.39
CA GLU A 376 25.73 -31.28 21.91
C GLU A 376 25.35 -30.17 22.89
N LEU A 377 24.12 -29.68 22.78
CA LEU A 377 23.36 -29.22 23.93
C LEU A 377 21.96 -29.85 23.86
N ARG A 378 21.72 -30.76 24.80
CA ARG A 378 20.39 -31.23 25.20
C ARG A 378 19.61 -30.07 25.82
N GLY A 379 18.34 -29.96 25.46
CA GLY A 379 17.39 -29.03 26.05
C GLY A 379 15.98 -29.40 25.64
N ASP A 380 15.38 -30.29 26.43
CA ASP A 380 13.97 -30.61 26.64
C ASP A 380 12.94 -30.25 25.54
N GLY A 381 12.35 -31.32 25.01
CA GLY A 381 11.21 -31.27 24.12
C GLY A 381 9.95 -30.73 24.81
N HIS A 382 9.52 -29.57 24.36
CA HIS A 382 8.10 -29.26 24.27
C HIS A 382 7.73 -29.21 22.79
N ALA A 383 7.22 -30.33 22.30
CA ALA A 383 6.55 -30.42 21.01
C ALA A 383 5.29 -29.54 21.07
N GLY A 384 5.40 -28.30 20.60
CA GLY A 384 4.26 -27.49 20.21
C GLY A 384 3.62 -28.10 18.98
N ARG A 385 2.80 -29.13 19.18
CA ARG A 385 1.84 -29.64 18.21
C ARG A 385 0.92 -28.47 17.84
N LEU A 386 1.08 -27.92 16.64
CA LEU A 386 0.05 -27.08 16.05
C LEU A 386 -1.11 -28.02 15.71
N GLU A 387 -2.00 -28.22 16.70
CA GLU A 387 -3.33 -28.74 16.44
C GLU A 387 -4.05 -27.69 15.60
N LEU A 388 -4.18 -27.97 14.31
CA LEU A 388 -5.18 -27.37 13.45
C LEU A 388 -6.57 -27.83 13.94
N ASN A 389 -7.02 -27.28 15.07
CA ASN A 389 -8.38 -27.44 15.56
C ASN A 389 -9.27 -26.38 14.89
N GLY A 390 -9.62 -26.63 13.63
CA GLY A 390 -10.85 -26.13 13.02
C GLY A 390 -11.86 -27.29 12.94
N PRO A 391 -13.17 -27.09 13.20
CA PRO A 391 -14.09 -28.21 13.42
C PRO A 391 -14.62 -28.89 12.15
N TYR A 392 -14.07 -28.62 10.97
CA TYR A 392 -14.56 -29.18 9.72
C TYR A 392 -13.50 -30.05 9.08
N THR A 393 -13.56 -31.34 9.40
CA THR A 393 -12.99 -32.35 8.53
C THR A 393 -14.00 -32.51 7.39
N ILE A 394 -13.62 -32.16 6.16
CA ILE A 394 -14.30 -32.67 4.97
C ILE A 394 -14.21 -34.19 5.09
N ARG A 395 -15.32 -34.82 5.48
CA ARG A 395 -15.47 -36.26 5.33
C ARG A 395 -16.08 -36.48 3.96
N PRO A 396 -15.54 -37.44 3.18
CA PRO A 396 -15.97 -37.72 1.82
C PRO A 396 -17.48 -37.99 1.75
#